data_AF-A0A949IXS6-F1
#
_entry.id   AF-A0A949IXS6-F1
#
_cell.length_a   1.000
_cell.length_b   1.000
_cell.length_c   1.000
_cell.angle_alpha   90.00
_cell.angle_beta   90.00
_cell.angle_gamma   90.00
#
_symmetry.space_group_name_H-M   'P 1'
#
loop_
_entity.id
_entity.type
_entity.pdbx_description
1 polymer ?
#
loop_
_entity_poly.entity_id
_entity_poly.type
_entity_poly.pdbx_seq_one_letter_code
_entity_poly.pdbx_strand_id
1 'polypeptide(L)'
;MEICRVIGLMSGTSLDGVDAALLRTDGNARILREAFLTVPYDAALREEIRACFGAHPDRLDAKTEAVGRKLTEVHAQAVRALLVERGLTADDIDLIGFHGQTISHAP
;
A
#
# COMPACT_ATOMS: atom_id res chain seq x y z
N MET A 1 -27.47 2.40 -2.12
CA MET A 1 -26.06 2.08 -2.42
C MET A 1 -25.56 1.22 -1.28
N GLU A 2 -24.87 0.15 -1.62
CA GLU A 2 -24.27 -0.78 -0.65
C GLU A 2 -23.06 -0.11 0.01
N ILE A 3 -22.88 -0.32 1.31
CA ILE A 3 -21.72 0.20 2.05
C ILE A 3 -20.69 -0.93 2.08
N CYS A 4 -19.56 -0.72 1.42
CA CYS A 4 -18.44 -1.64 1.40
C CYS A 4 -17.44 -1.28 2.49
N ARG A 5 -16.75 -2.28 3.03
CA ARG A 5 -15.57 -2.12 3.86
C ARG A 5 -14.32 -2.35 3.00
N VAL A 6 -13.46 -1.34 2.93
CA VAL A 6 -12.32 -1.31 1.99
C VAL A 6 -11.04 -0.90 2.70
N ILE A 7 -9.90 -1.33 2.16
CA ILE A 7 -8.58 -0.86 2.60
C ILE A 7 -7.94 -0.04 1.49
N GLY A 8 -7.51 1.18 1.81
CA GLY A 8 -6.64 1.99 0.94
C GLY A 8 -5.19 1.83 1.35
N LEU A 9 -4.30 1.64 0.38
CA LEU A 9 -2.85 1.53 0.58
C LEU A 9 -2.11 2.58 -0.25
N MET A 10 -1.19 3.29 0.38
CA MET A 10 -0.38 4.32 -0.26
C MET A 10 1.08 4.23 0.21
N SER A 11 2.00 4.36 -0.75
CA SER A 11 3.43 4.52 -0.48
C SER A 11 3.95 5.76 -1.21
N GLY A 12 4.24 6.81 -0.44
CA GLY A 12 4.70 8.10 -0.98
C GLY A 12 6.14 8.06 -1.49
N THR A 13 6.52 9.08 -2.27
CA THR A 13 7.92 9.26 -2.72
C THR A 13 8.86 9.75 -1.62
N SER A 14 8.34 10.09 -0.42
CA SER A 14 9.13 10.38 0.77
C SER A 14 9.84 9.15 1.34
N LEU A 15 9.39 7.94 0.97
CA LEU A 15 9.95 6.66 1.42
C LEU A 15 9.92 6.47 2.95
N ASP A 16 8.87 6.97 3.58
CA ASP A 16 8.65 6.82 5.02
C ASP A 16 8.12 5.42 5.36
N GLY A 17 7.25 4.86 4.52
CA GLY A 17 6.63 3.56 4.70
C GLY A 17 5.40 3.34 3.84
N VAL A 18 4.62 2.32 4.20
CA VAL A 18 3.29 2.04 3.64
C VAL A 18 2.24 2.55 4.61
N ASP A 19 1.41 3.47 4.15
CA ASP A 19 0.20 3.89 4.83
C ASP A 19 -0.96 2.96 4.47
N ALA A 20 -1.74 2.57 5.47
CA ALA A 20 -2.93 1.75 5.28
C ALA A 20 -4.12 2.34 6.03
N ALA A 21 -5.26 2.48 5.36
CA ALA A 21 -6.49 3.01 5.93
C ALA A 21 -7.66 2.03 5.72
N LEU A 22 -8.34 1.68 6.80
CA LEU A 22 -9.59 0.91 6.77
C LEU A 22 -10.78 1.86 6.75
N LEU A 23 -11.65 1.72 5.76
CA LEU A 23 -12.78 2.61 5.52
C LEU A 23 -14.08 1.82 5.33
N ARG A 24 -15.21 2.42 5.69
CA ARG A 24 -16.54 2.04 5.16
C ARG A 24 -17.04 3.14 4.24
N THR A 25 -17.42 2.78 3.02
CA THR A 25 -17.78 3.76 2.00
C THR A 25 -18.88 3.27 1.07
N ASP A 26 -19.64 4.22 0.50
CA ASP A 26 -20.53 3.96 -0.65
C ASP A 26 -19.82 4.16 -2.01
N GLY A 27 -18.51 4.40 -1.98
CA GLY A 27 -17.69 4.68 -3.16
C GLY A 27 -17.83 6.12 -3.69
N ASN A 28 -18.57 6.99 -3.00
CA ASN A 28 -18.78 8.37 -3.42
C ASN A 28 -18.58 9.33 -2.24
N ALA A 29 -19.68 9.82 -1.63
CA ALA A 29 -19.62 10.89 -0.64
C ALA A 29 -19.58 10.38 0.81
N ARG A 30 -19.98 9.14 1.07
CA ARG A 30 -20.01 8.60 2.43
C ARG A 30 -18.70 7.90 2.72
N ILE A 31 -17.89 8.46 3.60
CA ILE A 31 -16.63 7.86 4.03
C ILE A 31 -16.57 7.87 5.55
N LEU A 32 -16.60 6.68 6.14
CA LEU A 32 -16.30 6.46 7.56
C LEU A 32 -14.90 5.87 7.67
N ARG A 33 -14.02 6.55 8.42
CA ARG A 33 -12.66 6.07 8.71
C ARG A 33 -12.71 5.19 9.95
N GLU A 34 -12.38 3.90 9.81
CA GLU A 34 -12.40 2.95 10.92
C GLU A 34 -11.03 2.81 11.60
N ALA A 35 -9.95 2.78 10.80
CA ALA A 35 -8.59 2.60 11.31
C ALA A 35 -7.55 3.15 10.33
N PHE A 36 -6.35 3.44 10.84
CA PHE A 36 -5.20 3.88 10.06
C PHE A 36 -3.90 3.46 10.76
N LEU A 37 -2.92 3.03 9.98
CA LEU A 37 -1.55 2.84 10.47
C LEU A 37 -0.53 3.07 9.34
N THR A 38 0.73 3.20 9.75
CA THR A 38 1.88 3.26 8.86
C THR A 38 2.85 2.14 9.23
N VAL A 39 3.27 1.35 8.24
CA VAL A 39 4.38 0.39 8.40
C VAL A 39 5.64 1.03 7.82
N PRO A 40 6.61 1.43 8.65
CA PRO A 40 7.80 2.12 8.17
C PRO A 40 8.69 1.18 7.37
N TYR A 41 9.35 1.70 6.34
CA TYR A 41 10.43 0.95 5.70
C TYR A 41 11.64 0.88 6.61
N ASP A 42 12.26 -0.29 6.68
CA ASP A 42 13.62 -0.39 7.20
C ASP A 42 14.60 0.37 6.30
N ALA A 43 15.78 0.67 6.84
CA ALA A 43 16.77 1.47 6.15
C ALA A 43 17.29 0.79 4.86
N ALA A 44 17.38 -0.54 4.83
CA ALA A 44 17.89 -1.26 3.67
C ALA A 44 16.88 -1.22 2.52
N LEU A 45 15.61 -1.52 2.80
CA LEU A 45 14.53 -1.46 1.84
C LEU A 45 14.31 -0.04 1.31
N ARG A 46 14.42 0.98 2.18
CA ARG A 46 14.34 2.38 1.76
C ARG A 46 15.39 2.70 0.68
N GLU A 47 16.63 2.28 0.88
CA GLU A 47 17.71 2.53 -0.08
C GLU A 47 17.57 1.67 -1.36
N GLU A 48 17.07 0.44 -1.23
CA GLU A 48 16.74 -0.39 -2.40
C GLU A 48 15.64 0.23 -3.27
N ILE A 49 14.57 0.75 -2.66
CA ILE A 49 13.49 1.45 -3.38
C ILE A 49 14.03 2.72 -4.03
N ARG A 50 14.80 3.52 -3.29
CA ARG A 50 15.43 4.74 -3.82
C ARG A 50 16.26 4.46 -5.06
N ALA A 51 17.02 3.36 -5.06
CA ALA A 51 17.84 2.95 -6.20
C ALA A 51 17.01 2.54 -7.44
N CYS A 52 15.71 2.32 -7.31
CA CYS A 52 14.81 2.01 -8.42
C CYS A 52 14.17 3.27 -9.04
N PHE A 53 14.33 4.45 -8.45
CA PHE A 53 13.76 5.67 -8.99
C PHE A 53 14.36 6.02 -10.36
N GLY A 54 13.49 6.40 -11.29
CA GLY A 54 13.85 6.65 -12.69
C GLY A 54 13.95 5.39 -13.55
N ALA A 55 13.70 4.19 -12.99
CA ALA A 55 13.61 2.98 -13.80
C ALA A 55 12.50 3.11 -14.84
N HIS A 56 12.79 2.68 -16.08
CA HIS A 56 11.82 2.71 -17.17
C HIS A 56 10.81 1.57 -16.98
N PRO A 57 9.50 1.83 -16.97
CA PRO A 57 8.48 0.82 -16.66
C PRO A 57 8.53 -0.39 -17.61
N ASP A 58 8.85 -0.17 -18.90
CA ASP A 58 8.96 -1.25 -19.88
C ASP A 58 10.30 -2.03 -19.84
N ARG A 59 11.21 -1.67 -18.93
CA ARG A 59 12.57 -2.24 -18.85
C ARG A 59 13.03 -2.42 -17.41
N LEU A 60 12.18 -3.02 -16.59
CA LEU A 60 12.55 -3.39 -15.23
C LEU A 60 13.62 -4.48 -15.26
N ASP A 61 14.70 -4.28 -14.49
CA ASP A 61 15.69 -5.32 -14.28
C ASP A 61 15.25 -6.25 -13.13
N ALA A 62 15.95 -7.37 -12.99
CA ALA A 62 15.66 -8.36 -11.94
C ALA A 62 15.77 -7.76 -10.52
N LYS A 63 16.56 -6.70 -10.32
CA LYS A 63 16.70 -6.03 -9.03
C LYS A 63 15.45 -5.22 -8.73
N THR A 64 14.96 -4.40 -9.66
CA THR A 64 13.73 -3.62 -9.48
C THR A 64 12.52 -4.52 -9.26
N GLU A 65 12.42 -5.64 -9.98
CA GLU A 65 11.35 -6.63 -9.73
C GLU A 65 11.44 -7.24 -8.32
N ALA A 66 12.65 -7.56 -7.85
CA ALA A 66 12.85 -8.10 -6.50
C ALA A 66 12.46 -7.08 -5.43
N VAL A 67 12.78 -5.80 -5.61
CA VAL A 67 12.36 -4.71 -4.72
C VAL A 67 10.84 -4.56 -4.74
N GLY A 68 10.21 -4.65 -5.92
CA GLY A 68 8.75 -4.67 -6.04
C GLY A 68 8.10 -5.76 -5.20
N ARG A 69 8.63 -7.00 -5.23
CA ARG A 69 8.13 -8.09 -4.38
C ARG A 69 8.29 -7.81 -2.89
N LYS A 70 9.44 -7.30 -2.45
CA LYS A 70 9.67 -6.93 -1.05
C LYS A 70 8.67 -5.86 -0.60
N LEU A 71 8.46 -4.85 -1.44
CA LEU A 71 7.51 -3.78 -1.19
C LEU A 71 6.08 -4.31 -1.07
N THR A 72 5.65 -5.22 -1.95
CA THR A 72 4.34 -5.87 -1.86
C THR A 72 4.15 -6.61 -0.53
N GLU A 73 5.20 -7.25 0.01
CA GLU A 73 5.12 -7.91 1.32
C GLU A 73 4.93 -6.89 2.46
N VAL A 74 5.54 -5.71 2.40
CA VAL A 74 5.30 -4.63 3.39
C VAL A 74 3.85 -4.13 3.31
N HIS A 75 3.29 -4.01 2.11
CA HIS A 75 1.88 -3.68 1.94
C HIS A 75 0.97 -4.75 2.56
N ALA A 76 1.28 -6.03 2.33
CA ALA A 76 0.55 -7.14 2.93
C ALA A 76 0.67 -7.15 4.47
N GLN A 77 1.84 -6.79 5.02
CA GLN A 77 1.99 -6.58 6.47
C GLN A 77 1.08 -5.47 6.99
N ALA A 78 1.00 -4.33 6.30
CA ALA A 78 0.15 -3.22 6.71
C ALA A 78 -1.33 -3.62 6.75
N VAL A 79 -1.79 -4.36 5.74
CA VAL A 79 -3.14 -4.95 5.71
C VAL A 79 -3.36 -5.88 6.91
N ARG A 80 -2.46 -6.84 7.14
CA ARG A 80 -2.59 -7.80 8.25
C ARG A 80 -2.60 -7.09 9.60
N ALA A 81 -1.77 -6.07 9.79
CA ALA A 81 -1.73 -5.29 11.01
C ALA A 81 -3.06 -4.57 11.28
N LEU A 82 -3.68 -3.96 10.27
CA LEU A 82 -5.00 -3.33 10.40
C LEU A 82 -6.09 -4.34 10.77
N LEU A 83 -6.09 -5.50 10.11
CA LEU A 83 -7.05 -6.57 10.38
C LEU A 83 -6.93 -7.07 11.82
N VAL A 84 -5.71 -7.31 12.29
CA VAL A 84 -5.44 -7.73 13.68
C VAL A 84 -5.88 -6.64 14.67
N GLU A 85 -5.53 -5.37 14.43
CA GLU A 85 -5.92 -4.24 15.29
C GLU A 85 -7.44 -4.15 15.46
N ARG A 86 -8.20 -4.47 14.40
CA ARG A 86 -9.66 -4.36 14.39
C ARG A 86 -10.40 -5.66 14.64
N GLY A 87 -9.69 -6.76 14.85
CA GLY A 87 -10.28 -8.09 15.03
C GLY A 87 -11.07 -8.56 13.80
N LEU A 88 -10.62 -8.18 12.60
CA LEU A 88 -11.23 -8.53 11.33
C LEU A 88 -10.44 -9.63 10.61
N THR A 89 -11.07 -10.25 9.63
CA THR A 89 -10.48 -11.23 8.70
C THR A 89 -10.46 -10.68 7.29
N ALA A 90 -9.82 -11.41 6.37
CA ALA A 90 -9.83 -11.02 4.95
C ALA A 90 -11.24 -11.05 4.34
N ASP A 91 -12.11 -11.95 4.82
CA ASP A 91 -13.49 -12.09 4.34
C ASP A 91 -14.38 -10.89 4.73
N ASP A 92 -13.93 -10.06 5.68
CA ASP A 92 -14.62 -8.83 6.08
C ASP A 92 -14.30 -7.62 5.17
N ILE A 93 -13.38 -7.78 4.21
CA ILE A 93 -12.91 -6.69 3.33
C ILE A 93 -13.35 -6.95 1.89
N ASP A 94 -14.13 -6.04 1.33
CA ASP A 94 -14.68 -6.15 -0.03
C ASP A 94 -13.65 -5.77 -1.10
N LEU A 95 -12.75 -4.83 -0.81
CA LEU A 95 -11.82 -4.27 -1.79
C LEU A 95 -10.54 -3.73 -1.14
N ILE A 96 -9.43 -3.85 -1.86
CA ILE A 96 -8.19 -3.11 -1.58
C ILE A 96 -7.90 -2.14 -2.72
N GLY A 97 -7.81 -0.84 -2.40
CA GLY A 97 -7.24 0.17 -3.27
C GLY A 97 -5.72 0.20 -3.11
N PHE A 98 -4.98 -0.17 -4.16
CA PHE A 98 -3.53 -0.33 -4.10
C PHE A 98 -2.86 0.68 -5.04
N HIS A 99 -2.32 1.77 -4.49
CA HIS A 99 -1.51 2.69 -5.28
C HIS A 99 -0.13 2.11 -5.59
N GLY A 100 0.47 1.42 -4.62
CA GLY A 100 1.86 0.97 -4.68
C GLY A 100 2.85 2.12 -4.52
N GLN A 101 4.06 1.93 -5.05
CA GLN A 101 5.14 2.92 -5.03
C GLN A 101 5.46 3.39 -6.44
N THR A 102 5.39 4.69 -6.64
CA THR A 102 5.85 5.32 -7.89
C THR A 102 7.37 5.22 -7.98
N ILE A 103 7.87 4.64 -9.07
CA ILE A 103 9.31 4.62 -9.43
C ILE A 103 9.63 5.50 -10.65
N SER A 104 8.64 5.80 -11.48
CA SER A 104 8.71 6.73 -12.61
C SER A 104 7.32 7.33 -12.87
N HIS A 105 7.25 8.57 -13.34
CA HIS A 105 6.01 9.27 -13.67
C HIS A 105 6.23 10.20 -14.87
N ALA A 106 5.51 9.93 -15.97
CA ALA A 106 5.55 10.70 -17.21
C ALA A 106 4.11 10.81 -17.76
N PRO A 107 3.32 11.78 -17.27
CA PRO A 107 1.90 11.93 -17.60
C PRO A 107 1.65 12.40 -19.04
#